data_AF-A0A955J0E0-F1
#
_entry.id   AF-A0A955J0E0-F1
#
_cell.length_a   1.000
_cell.length_b   1.000
_cell.length_c   1.000
_cell.angle_alpha   90.00
_cell.angle_beta   90.00
_cell.angle_gamma   90.00
#
_symmetry.space_group_name_H-M   'P 1'
#
loop_
_entity.id
_entity.type
_entity.pdbx_description
1 polymer ?
#
loop_
_entity_poly.entity_id
_entity_poly.type
_entity_poly.pdbx_seq_one_letter_code
_entity_poly.pdbx_strand_id
1 'polypeptide(L)'
;MNAWWLLFTIAMIISPIVFALSVRPTDDPDADPATAERKFFILVLATVAAIGVTLLVWRTFGVRPAVYTWPLFFPLFFFLAMPVMRAKNPAWGQPHNAQPAVRTASLTGDRAHTSPIPKSLWIIAWALCAAGIIAIVLRPLLSDMPDAGLSTPQWRQWLVALIVSATMAPTMLLTLPLGIRAAMREPEPMDASRSPELASAYTSLRNAKAWFFAGLFLTMAIAMTGAMVALAWIDGVAAHRALGWAGAIGGSLLGVTGAAGGIYIDRRRVRVNTILRRLEREHQLATA
;
A
#
# COMPACT_ATOMS: atom_id res chain seq x y z
N MET A 1 7.22 16.47 27.00
CA MET A 1 7.10 15.69 25.76
C MET A 1 5.67 15.78 25.26
N ASN A 2 5.41 16.07 23.98
CA ASN A 2 4.04 16.08 23.47
C ASN A 2 3.48 14.65 23.52
N ALA A 3 2.43 14.43 24.32
CA ALA A 3 1.74 13.14 24.45
C ALA A 3 1.37 12.52 23.09
N TRP A 4 1.07 13.38 22.11
CA TRP A 4 0.76 13.01 20.74
C TRP A 4 1.82 12.15 20.04
N TRP A 5 3.12 12.40 20.27
CA TRP A 5 4.17 11.60 19.61
C TRP A 5 4.22 10.17 20.13
N LEU A 6 3.99 9.98 21.44
CA LEU A 6 3.88 8.66 22.03
C LEU A 6 2.61 7.96 21.55
N LEU A 7 1.47 8.67 21.53
CA LEU A 7 0.21 8.11 21.05
C LEU A 7 0.32 7.63 19.60
N PHE A 8 0.90 8.44 18.71
CA PHE A 8 1.16 8.04 17.32
C PHE A 8 2.05 6.79 17.25
N THR A 9 3.14 6.77 18.02
CA THR A 9 4.09 5.66 18.01
C THR A 9 3.46 4.37 18.51
N ILE A 10 2.75 4.43 19.63
CA ILE A 10 2.03 3.30 20.21
C ILE A 10 0.97 2.82 19.22
N ALA A 11 0.16 3.72 18.65
CA ALA A 11 -0.85 3.37 17.66
C ALA A 11 -0.22 2.69 16.43
N MET A 12 0.90 3.21 15.92
CA MET A 12 1.60 2.63 14.78
C MET A 12 2.12 1.23 15.09
N ILE A 13 2.82 1.04 16.23
CA ILE A 13 3.40 -0.25 16.63
C ILE A 13 2.32 -1.29 16.97
N ILE A 14 1.19 -0.87 17.53
CA ILE A 14 0.07 -1.75 17.90
C ILE A 14 -0.84 -2.07 16.69
N SER A 15 -0.88 -1.20 15.67
CA SER A 15 -1.77 -1.40 14.52
C SER A 15 -1.68 -2.77 13.82
N PRO A 16 -0.52 -3.45 13.69
CA PRO A 16 -0.46 -4.80 13.15
C PRO A 16 -1.26 -5.83 13.98
N ILE A 17 -1.27 -5.70 15.31
CA ILE A 17 -2.07 -6.55 16.20
C ILE A 17 -3.55 -6.25 15.98
N VAL A 18 -3.93 -4.98 16.00
CA VAL A 18 -5.34 -4.56 15.80
C VAL A 18 -5.87 -5.08 14.47
N PHE A 19 -5.05 -4.99 13.42
CA PHE A 19 -5.40 -5.48 12.11
C PHE A 19 -5.48 -7.02 12.06
N ALA A 20 -4.55 -7.73 12.70
CA ALA A 20 -4.63 -9.19 12.82
C ALA A 20 -5.87 -9.64 13.62
N LEU A 21 -6.31 -8.87 14.62
CA LEU A 21 -7.52 -9.15 15.40
C LEU A 21 -8.82 -8.83 14.63
N SER A 22 -8.84 -7.78 13.82
CA SER A 22 -10.02 -7.40 13.05
C SER A 22 -10.36 -8.39 11.93
N VAL A 23 -9.36 -9.14 11.46
CA VAL A 23 -9.53 -10.24 10.52
C VAL A 23 -10.13 -11.46 11.23
N ARG A 24 -11.39 -11.76 10.90
CA ARG A 24 -12.09 -12.96 11.34
C ARG A 24 -11.57 -14.19 10.57
N PRO A 25 -11.46 -15.36 11.21
CA PRO A 25 -11.25 -16.62 10.50
C PRO A 25 -12.41 -16.87 9.53
N THR A 26 -12.10 -17.36 8.33
CA THR A 26 -13.12 -17.91 7.42
C THR A 26 -13.39 -19.38 7.77
N ASP A 27 -14.55 -19.89 7.37
CA ASP A 27 -14.90 -21.32 7.44
C ASP A 27 -14.15 -22.16 6.38
N ASP A 28 -12.90 -21.77 6.07
CA ASP A 28 -12.06 -22.48 5.12
C ASP A 28 -11.52 -23.75 5.79
N PRO A 29 -11.75 -24.96 5.24
CA PRO A 29 -11.26 -26.21 5.84
C PRO A 29 -9.73 -26.27 5.94
N ASP A 30 -9.00 -25.48 5.14
CA ASP A 30 -7.55 -25.39 5.19
C ASP A 30 -7.05 -24.39 6.25
N ALA A 31 -7.95 -23.70 6.96
CA ALA A 31 -7.56 -22.78 8.03
C ALA A 31 -6.99 -23.56 9.22
N ASP A 32 -5.78 -23.20 9.64
CA ASP A 32 -5.11 -23.79 10.80
C ASP A 32 -5.15 -22.80 11.98
N PRO A 33 -6.14 -22.93 12.89
CA PRO A 33 -6.27 -22.02 14.02
C PRO A 33 -5.08 -22.09 14.98
N ALA A 34 -4.45 -23.26 15.15
CA ALA A 34 -3.31 -23.42 16.04
C ALA A 34 -2.06 -22.70 15.50
N THR A 35 -1.81 -22.81 14.18
CA THR A 35 -0.75 -22.03 13.54
C THR A 35 -1.03 -20.52 13.58
N ALA A 36 -2.29 -20.12 13.40
CA ALA A 36 -2.68 -18.72 13.50
C ALA A 36 -2.43 -18.15 14.91
N GLU A 37 -2.81 -18.90 15.95
CA GLU A 37 -2.60 -18.53 17.35
C GLU A 37 -1.10 -18.42 17.70
N ARG A 38 -0.29 -19.42 17.32
CA ARG A 38 1.16 -19.38 17.55
C ARG A 38 1.81 -18.17 16.88
N LYS A 39 1.47 -17.89 15.62
CA LYS A 39 1.99 -16.72 14.91
C LYS A 39 1.52 -15.42 15.53
N PHE A 40 0.27 -15.38 16.02
CA PHE A 40 -0.28 -14.21 16.70
C PHE A 40 0.45 -13.94 18.02
N PHE A 41 0.76 -14.97 18.79
CA PHE A 41 1.57 -14.84 20.00
C PHE A 41 2.97 -14.27 19.71
N ILE A 42 3.65 -14.76 18.66
CA ILE A 42 4.94 -14.22 18.21
C ILE A 42 4.81 -12.74 17.83
N LEU A 43 3.75 -12.37 17.10
CA LEU A 43 3.46 -10.97 16.76
C LEU A 43 3.32 -10.12 18.03
N VAL A 44 2.55 -10.56 19.02
CA VAL A 44 2.36 -9.83 20.29
C VAL A 44 3.70 -9.62 21.00
N LEU A 45 4.51 -10.67 21.14
CA LEU A 45 5.83 -10.56 21.76
C LEU A 45 6.75 -9.59 21.01
N ALA A 46 6.79 -9.68 19.68
CA ALA A 46 7.59 -8.79 18.85
C ALA A 46 7.12 -7.33 18.95
N THR A 47 5.81 -7.09 19.02
CA THR A 47 5.25 -5.75 19.25
C THR A 47 5.65 -5.20 20.61
N VAL A 48 5.59 -5.99 21.68
CA VAL A 48 6.04 -5.58 23.02
C VAL A 48 7.54 -5.24 23.00
N ALA A 49 8.36 -6.09 22.36
CA ALA A 49 9.79 -5.83 22.21
C ALA A 49 10.05 -4.54 21.41
N ALA A 50 9.30 -4.29 20.33
CA ALA A 50 9.43 -3.07 19.54
C ALA A 50 9.06 -1.81 20.34
N ILE A 51 8.03 -1.87 21.20
CA ILE A 51 7.72 -0.79 22.16
C ILE A 51 8.91 -0.58 23.11
N GLY A 52 9.47 -1.66 23.67
CA GLY A 52 10.63 -1.60 24.55
C GLY A 52 11.85 -0.94 23.89
N VAL A 53 12.21 -1.38 22.67
CA VAL A 53 13.30 -0.79 21.87
C VAL A 53 13.04 0.68 21.60
N THR A 54 11.81 1.05 21.25
CA THR A 54 11.45 2.44 20.98
C THR A 54 11.62 3.32 22.23
N LEU A 55 11.15 2.86 23.39
CA LEU A 55 11.32 3.58 24.65
C LEU A 55 12.79 3.67 25.05
N LEU A 56 13.58 2.61 24.83
CA LEU A 56 15.02 2.59 25.12
C LEU A 56 15.79 3.57 24.23
N VAL A 57 15.54 3.58 22.91
CA VAL A 57 16.17 4.51 21.98
C VAL A 57 15.83 5.95 22.33
N TRP A 58 14.56 6.23 22.64
CA TRP A 58 14.15 7.55 23.10
C TRP A 58 14.86 7.97 24.38
N ARG A 59 14.91 7.09 25.39
CA ARG A 59 15.54 7.39 26.68
C ARG A 59 17.06 7.57 26.59
N THR A 60 17.72 6.80 25.71
CA THR A 60 19.18 6.80 25.58
C THR A 60 19.68 7.92 24.68
N PHE A 61 19.02 8.14 23.54
CA PHE A 61 19.50 9.06 22.50
C PHE A 61 18.67 10.34 22.38
N GLY A 62 17.56 10.47 23.12
CA GLY A 62 16.67 11.63 23.06
C GLY A 62 15.90 11.76 21.73
N VAL A 63 16.02 10.78 20.82
CA VAL A 63 15.36 10.81 19.51
C VAL A 63 13.85 10.60 19.70
N ARG A 64 13.06 11.42 19.00
CA ARG A 64 11.59 11.36 19.08
C ARG A 64 11.06 10.06 18.45
N PRO A 65 10.32 9.23 19.21
CA PRO A 65 9.78 7.94 18.73
C PRO A 65 9.12 8.00 17.35
N ALA A 66 8.27 8.99 17.12
CA ALA A 66 7.53 9.14 15.87
C ALA A 66 8.40 9.27 14.61
N VAL A 67 9.68 9.66 14.73
CA VAL A 67 10.59 9.82 13.58
C VAL A 67 11.12 8.49 13.08
N TYR A 68 11.28 7.50 13.96
CA TYR A 68 11.94 6.23 13.65
C TYR A 68 11.10 5.00 13.97
N THR A 69 9.79 5.17 14.19
CA THR A 69 8.90 4.02 14.44
C THR A 69 8.64 3.22 13.16
N TRP A 70 8.70 3.87 12.00
CA TRP A 70 8.38 3.24 10.71
C TRP A 70 9.24 2.00 10.37
N PRO A 71 10.57 1.94 10.60
CA PRO A 71 11.37 0.76 10.34
C PRO A 71 11.02 -0.42 11.24
N LEU A 72 10.38 -0.19 12.39
CA LEU A 72 9.86 -1.26 13.27
C LEU A 72 8.46 -1.70 12.82
N PHE A 73 7.63 -0.76 12.38
CA PHE A 73 6.28 -1.06 11.89
C PHE A 73 6.29 -2.01 10.68
N PHE A 74 7.13 -1.77 9.67
CA PHE A 74 7.12 -2.58 8.44
C PHE A 74 7.39 -4.07 8.71
N PRO A 75 8.43 -4.45 9.47
CA PRO A 75 8.63 -5.86 9.83
C PRO A 75 7.47 -6.46 10.63
N LEU A 76 6.95 -5.73 11.62
CA LEU A 76 5.79 -6.21 12.41
C LEU A 76 4.57 -6.45 11.52
N PHE A 77 4.31 -5.56 10.57
CA PHE A 77 3.16 -5.67 9.70
C PHE A 77 3.33 -6.76 8.63
N PHE A 78 4.41 -6.67 7.84
CA PHE A 78 4.56 -7.52 6.66
C PHE A 78 5.14 -8.91 6.95
N PHE A 79 6.03 -9.04 7.93
CA PHE A 79 6.66 -10.34 8.24
C PHE A 79 5.96 -11.09 9.37
N LEU A 80 5.16 -10.43 10.21
CA LEU A 80 4.49 -11.09 11.35
C LEU A 80 2.96 -11.03 11.26
N ALA A 81 2.35 -9.86 11.06
CA ALA A 81 0.89 -9.77 10.99
C ALA A 81 0.31 -10.40 9.71
N MET A 82 0.93 -10.20 8.55
CA MET A 82 0.47 -10.83 7.30
C MET A 82 0.43 -12.37 7.38
N PRO A 83 1.46 -13.07 7.90
CA PRO A 83 1.37 -14.51 8.14
C PRO A 83 0.26 -14.95 9.10
N VAL A 84 -0.10 -14.15 10.11
CA VAL A 84 -1.25 -14.44 10.99
C VAL A 84 -2.54 -14.38 10.19
N MET A 85 -2.73 -13.31 9.42
CA MET A 85 -3.94 -13.13 8.61
C MET A 85 -4.09 -14.24 7.56
N ARG A 86 -2.98 -14.63 6.92
CA ARG A 86 -2.96 -15.76 5.97
C ARG A 86 -3.23 -17.10 6.63
N ALA A 87 -2.83 -17.32 7.88
CA ALA A 87 -3.16 -18.54 8.61
C ALA A 87 -4.67 -18.61 8.95
N LYS A 88 -5.28 -17.47 9.26
CA LYS A 88 -6.75 -17.35 9.45
C LYS A 88 -7.54 -17.46 8.15
N ASN A 89 -6.92 -17.10 7.03
CA ASN A 89 -7.52 -17.04 5.70
C ASN A 89 -6.51 -17.53 4.64
N PRO A 90 -6.32 -18.85 4.46
CA PRO A 90 -5.31 -19.40 3.55
C PRO A 90 -5.45 -18.88 2.12
N ALA A 91 -6.70 -18.67 1.67
CA ALA A 91 -7.02 -18.11 0.36
C ALA A 91 -6.47 -16.69 0.10
N TRP A 92 -6.09 -15.92 1.12
CA TRP A 92 -5.56 -14.55 0.95
C TRP A 92 -4.10 -14.53 0.46
N GLY A 93 -3.38 -15.65 0.58
CA GLY A 93 -1.97 -15.76 0.20
C GLY A 93 -1.70 -16.61 -1.04
N GLN A 94 -2.66 -17.42 -1.48
CA GLN A 94 -2.46 -18.30 -2.61
C GLN A 94 -2.87 -17.60 -3.92
N PRO A 95 -1.95 -17.31 -4.85
CA PRO A 95 -2.37 -17.19 -6.24
C PRO A 95 -3.09 -18.49 -6.61
N HIS A 96 -4.17 -18.41 -7.39
CA HIS A 96 -4.81 -19.62 -7.88
C HIS A 96 -3.75 -20.39 -8.69
N ASN A 97 -3.18 -21.44 -8.08
CA ASN A 97 -2.34 -22.38 -8.80
C ASN A 97 -3.31 -23.12 -9.70
N ALA A 98 -3.31 -22.78 -10.99
CA ALA A 98 -4.08 -23.52 -11.96
C ALA A 98 -3.75 -25.01 -11.76
N GLN A 99 -4.76 -25.81 -11.44
CA GLN A 99 -4.57 -27.24 -11.43
C GLN A 99 -4.03 -27.63 -12.81
N PRO A 100 -3.00 -28.50 -12.91
CA PRO A 100 -2.34 -28.81 -14.18
C PRO A 100 -3.29 -29.40 -15.24
N ALA A 101 -4.48 -29.84 -14.86
CA ALA A 101 -5.54 -30.32 -15.75
C ALA A 101 -6.45 -29.20 -16.31
N VAL A 102 -6.46 -28.02 -15.70
CA VAL A 102 -7.26 -26.88 -16.13
C VAL A 102 -6.44 -26.05 -17.11
N ARG A 103 -6.74 -26.18 -18.40
CA ARG A 103 -6.12 -25.39 -19.48
C ARG A 103 -6.16 -23.90 -19.10
N THR A 104 -5.02 -23.35 -18.69
CA THR A 104 -4.78 -21.90 -18.66
C THR A 104 -4.72 -21.40 -20.09
N ALA A 105 -5.88 -21.31 -20.75
CA ALA A 105 -5.97 -20.71 -22.06
C ALA A 105 -5.80 -19.20 -21.87
N SER A 106 -4.61 -18.68 -22.15
CA SER A 106 -4.39 -17.24 -22.32
C SER A 106 -5.20 -16.79 -23.54
N LEU A 107 -6.50 -16.54 -23.36
CA LEU A 107 -7.43 -16.33 -24.47
C LEU A 107 -7.30 -14.97 -25.18
N THR A 108 -6.41 -14.07 -24.75
CA THR A 108 -6.04 -12.93 -25.61
C THR A 108 -4.53 -12.68 -25.51
N GLY A 109 -3.85 -12.75 -26.66
CA GLY A 109 -2.39 -12.73 -26.79
C GLY A 109 -1.70 -11.41 -26.43
N ASP A 110 -2.44 -10.39 -25.98
CA ASP A 110 -1.83 -9.10 -25.61
C ASP A 110 -2.55 -8.33 -24.48
N ARG A 111 -2.77 -8.99 -23.35
CA ARG A 111 -3.42 -8.38 -22.16
C ARG A 111 -2.51 -7.44 -21.38
N ALA A 112 -1.20 -7.54 -21.56
CA ALA A 112 -0.24 -6.71 -20.83
C ALA A 112 -0.24 -5.26 -21.34
N HIS A 113 -0.69 -5.03 -22.58
CA HIS A 113 -0.76 -3.72 -23.21
C HIS A 113 -2.15 -3.05 -23.13
N THR A 114 -3.19 -3.78 -22.67
CA THR A 114 -4.53 -3.24 -22.43
C THR A 114 -4.67 -2.63 -21.02
N SER A 115 -4.00 -1.51 -20.78
CA SER A 115 -4.17 -0.76 -19.51
C SER A 115 -5.58 -0.13 -19.45
N PRO A 116 -6.37 -0.37 -18.37
CA PRO A 116 -7.64 0.33 -18.17
C PRO A 116 -7.46 1.80 -17.77
N ILE A 117 -6.24 2.21 -17.43
CA ILE A 117 -5.91 3.57 -17.01
C ILE A 117 -5.66 4.44 -18.25
N PRO A 118 -6.43 5.51 -18.47
CA PRO A 118 -6.27 6.40 -19.61
C PRO A 118 -4.93 7.15 -19.55
N LYS A 119 -4.34 7.39 -20.73
CA LYS A 119 -3.06 8.12 -20.87
C LYS A 119 -3.11 9.52 -20.25
N SER A 120 -4.26 10.17 -20.25
CA SER A 120 -4.46 11.50 -19.66
C SER A 120 -4.13 11.54 -18.16
N LEU A 121 -4.49 10.52 -17.38
CA LEU A 121 -4.19 10.48 -15.95
C LEU A 121 -2.68 10.40 -15.69
N TRP A 122 -1.94 9.66 -16.52
CA TRP A 122 -0.48 9.60 -16.44
C TRP A 122 0.15 10.96 -16.74
N ILE A 123 -0.30 11.61 -17.81
CA ILE A 123 0.19 12.93 -18.20
C ILE A 123 -0.07 13.94 -17.08
N ILE A 124 -1.28 13.95 -16.50
CA ILE A 124 -1.64 14.83 -15.40
C ILE A 124 -0.75 14.58 -14.18
N ALA A 125 -0.55 13.32 -13.79
CA ALA A 125 0.27 12.99 -12.64
C ALA A 125 1.74 13.40 -12.83
N TRP A 126 2.32 13.12 -14.00
CA TRP A 126 3.66 13.56 -14.35
C TRP A 126 3.78 15.09 -14.38
N ALA A 127 2.80 15.78 -14.99
CA ALA A 127 2.79 17.23 -15.06
C ALA A 127 2.72 17.88 -13.67
N LEU A 128 1.85 17.38 -12.78
CA LEU A 128 1.73 17.89 -11.41
C LEU A 128 3.00 17.62 -10.58
N CYS A 129 3.59 16.43 -10.69
CA CYS A 129 4.83 16.12 -9.98
C CYS A 129 5.99 16.96 -10.52
N ALA A 130 6.11 17.11 -11.84
CA ALA A 130 7.13 17.94 -12.47
C ALA A 130 6.97 19.42 -12.08
N ALA A 131 5.75 19.95 -12.12
CA ALA A 131 5.46 21.31 -11.68
C ALA A 131 5.86 21.54 -10.22
N GLY A 132 5.58 20.57 -9.33
CA GLY A 132 6.01 20.64 -7.94
C GLY A 132 7.53 20.62 -7.77
N ILE A 133 8.23 19.73 -8.48
CA ILE A 133 9.71 19.69 -8.45
C ILE A 133 10.30 21.00 -8.98
N ILE A 134 9.77 21.54 -10.08
CA ILE A 134 10.17 22.83 -10.64
C ILE A 134 9.96 23.95 -9.61
N ALA A 135 8.80 23.97 -8.93
CA ALA A 135 8.53 24.96 -7.89
C ALA A 135 9.56 24.88 -6.74
N ILE A 136 9.99 23.67 -6.33
CA ILE A 136 11.05 23.52 -5.32
C ILE A 136 12.39 24.04 -5.87
N VAL A 137 12.76 23.65 -7.09
CA VAL A 137 14.03 24.08 -7.74
C VAL A 137 14.11 25.59 -7.89
N LEU A 138 13.00 26.26 -8.20
CA LEU A 138 12.96 27.70 -8.41
C LEU A 138 12.96 28.53 -7.12
N ARG A 139 12.70 27.94 -5.94
CA ARG A 139 12.67 28.70 -4.67
C ARG A 139 13.92 29.57 -4.43
N PRO A 140 15.17 29.09 -4.59
CA PRO A 140 16.36 29.90 -4.35
C PRO A 140 16.46 31.13 -5.28
N LEU A 141 15.82 31.07 -6.45
CA LEU A 141 15.83 32.15 -7.45
C LEU A 141 14.69 33.15 -7.23
N LEU A 142 13.60 32.73 -6.60
CA LEU A 142 12.36 33.50 -6.47
C LEU A 142 12.12 34.03 -5.05
N SER A 143 12.89 33.58 -4.06
CA SER A 143 12.76 34.00 -2.66
C SER A 143 14.12 34.19 -2.03
N ASP A 144 14.23 35.17 -1.14
CA ASP A 144 15.44 35.46 -0.38
C ASP A 144 15.72 34.33 0.62
N MET A 145 16.38 33.27 0.15
CA MET A 145 16.94 32.25 1.03
C MET A 145 18.21 32.81 1.66
N PRO A 146 18.38 32.72 3.00
CA PRO A 146 19.56 33.31 3.65
C PRO A 146 20.87 32.78 3.06
N ASP A 147 21.79 33.70 2.74
CA ASP A 147 23.09 33.44 2.09
C ASP A 147 24.09 32.59 2.91
N ALA A 148 23.68 32.07 4.08
CA ALA A 148 24.55 31.36 5.01
C ALA A 148 24.86 29.88 4.61
N GLY A 149 24.65 29.52 3.34
CA GLY A 149 25.00 28.22 2.75
C GLY A 149 24.25 27.01 3.34
N LEU A 150 24.69 25.80 2.98
CA LEU A 150 24.06 24.50 3.37
C LEU A 150 23.96 24.24 4.89
N SER A 151 24.55 25.13 5.70
CA SER A 151 24.51 25.04 7.15
C SER A 151 23.16 25.45 7.74
N THR A 152 22.36 26.26 7.04
CA THR A 152 21.09 26.77 7.59
C THR A 152 19.99 25.70 7.57
N PRO A 153 19.06 25.74 8.54
CA PRO A 153 17.90 24.86 8.55
C PRO A 153 17.06 24.93 7.27
N GLN A 154 16.92 26.11 6.66
CA GLN A 154 16.14 26.30 5.43
C GLN A 154 16.77 25.62 4.22
N TRP A 155 18.10 25.74 4.04
CA TRP A 155 18.80 25.06 2.97
C TRP A 155 18.71 23.54 3.10
N ARG A 156 18.81 23.01 4.32
CA ARG A 156 18.62 21.56 4.58
C ARG A 156 17.20 21.10 4.27
N GLN A 157 16.19 21.86 4.69
CA GLN A 157 14.79 21.54 4.41
C GLN A 157 14.49 21.55 2.92
N TRP A 158 14.94 22.60 2.22
CA TRP A 158 14.83 22.70 0.77
C TRP A 158 15.51 21.52 0.07
N LEU A 159 16.74 21.18 0.47
CA LEU A 159 17.50 20.08 -0.12
C LEU A 159 16.80 18.73 0.12
N VAL A 160 16.29 18.49 1.34
CA VAL A 160 15.51 17.29 1.65
C VAL A 160 14.25 17.24 0.79
N ALA A 161 13.50 18.34 0.69
CA ALA A 161 12.29 18.40 -0.13
C ALA A 161 12.59 18.11 -1.61
N LEU A 162 13.69 18.66 -2.13
CA LEU A 162 14.16 18.43 -3.49
C LEU A 162 14.54 16.97 -3.71
N ILE A 163 15.43 16.41 -2.88
CA ILE A 163 15.91 15.02 -3.01
C ILE A 163 14.74 14.05 -2.89
N VAL A 164 13.89 14.20 -1.88
CA VAL A 164 12.73 13.31 -1.67
C VAL A 164 11.79 13.38 -2.86
N SER A 165 11.44 14.58 -3.35
CA SER A 165 10.53 14.73 -4.50
C SER A 165 11.14 14.20 -5.79
N ALA A 166 12.39 14.53 -6.07
CA ALA A 166 13.10 14.15 -7.29
C ALA A 166 13.38 12.64 -7.38
N THR A 167 13.44 11.95 -6.24
CA THR A 167 13.63 10.49 -6.20
C THR A 167 12.32 9.73 -6.06
N MET A 168 11.48 10.06 -5.08
CA MET A 168 10.33 9.24 -4.71
C MET A 168 9.18 9.36 -5.70
N ALA A 169 8.86 10.57 -6.19
CA ALA A 169 7.74 10.73 -7.13
C ALA A 169 8.03 10.04 -8.48
N PRO A 170 9.20 10.20 -9.12
CA PRO A 170 9.55 9.43 -10.31
C PRO A 170 9.60 7.92 -10.03
N THR A 171 10.17 7.48 -8.91
CA THR A 171 10.20 6.06 -8.56
C THR A 171 8.79 5.46 -8.47
N MET A 172 7.85 6.14 -7.80
CA MET A 172 6.46 5.69 -7.71
C MET A 172 5.80 5.64 -9.09
N LEU A 173 5.98 6.67 -9.93
CA LEU A 173 5.39 6.73 -11.26
C LEU A 173 6.00 5.72 -12.25
N LEU A 174 7.29 5.42 -12.12
CA LEU A 174 8.00 4.47 -12.98
C LEU A 174 7.78 3.01 -12.57
N THR A 175 7.51 2.75 -11.29
CA THR A 175 7.23 1.39 -10.77
C THR A 175 5.76 1.00 -10.91
N LEU A 176 4.83 1.96 -10.91
CA LEU A 176 3.39 1.69 -11.07
C LEU A 176 3.03 0.86 -12.32
N PRO A 177 3.62 1.09 -13.52
CA PRO A 177 3.39 0.24 -14.69
C PRO A 177 3.73 -1.22 -14.44
N LEU A 178 4.73 -1.53 -13.61
CA LEU A 178 5.09 -2.90 -13.25
C LEU A 178 3.97 -3.55 -12.43
N GLY A 179 3.43 -2.82 -11.45
CA GLY A 179 2.30 -3.29 -10.63
C GLY A 179 1.01 -3.51 -11.44
N ILE A 180 0.69 -2.58 -12.34
CA ILE A 180 -0.47 -2.73 -13.24
C ILE A 180 -0.27 -3.92 -14.18
N ARG A 181 0.91 -4.06 -14.80
CA ARG A 181 1.22 -5.23 -15.65
C ARG A 181 1.14 -6.54 -14.88
N ALA A 182 1.62 -6.57 -13.64
CA ALA A 182 1.50 -7.74 -12.79
C ALA A 182 0.03 -8.10 -12.51
N ALA A 183 -0.82 -7.10 -12.21
CA ALA A 183 -2.26 -7.31 -12.04
C ALA A 183 -2.96 -7.78 -13.32
N MET A 184 -2.55 -7.27 -14.49
CA MET A 184 -3.11 -7.68 -15.79
C MET A 184 -2.65 -9.07 -16.24
N ARG A 185 -1.48 -9.52 -15.77
CA ARG A 185 -0.90 -10.85 -16.04
C ARG A 185 -1.34 -11.94 -15.05
N GLU A 186 -2.18 -11.61 -14.06
CA GLU A 186 -2.69 -12.62 -13.12
C GLU A 186 -3.40 -13.76 -13.90
N PRO A 187 -3.05 -15.04 -13.65
CA PRO A 187 -3.66 -16.16 -14.36
C PRO A 187 -5.18 -16.19 -14.20
N GLU A 188 -5.88 -16.49 -15.29
CA GLU A 188 -7.32 -16.77 -15.29
C GLU A 188 -7.53 -18.29 -15.12
N PRO A 189 -8.06 -18.78 -13.99
CA PRO A 189 -8.67 -20.10 -13.97
C PRO A 189 -9.88 -20.05 -14.90
N MET A 190 -9.81 -20.88 -15.93
CA MET A 190 -10.88 -21.09 -16.87
C MET A 190 -11.62 -22.35 -16.46
N ASP A 191 -12.94 -22.32 -16.45
CA ASP A 191 -13.73 -23.53 -16.42
C ASP A 191 -13.56 -24.30 -17.75
N ALA A 192 -13.83 -25.61 -17.74
CA ALA A 192 -13.74 -26.46 -18.93
C ALA A 192 -14.62 -25.94 -20.10
N SER A 193 -15.73 -25.26 -19.77
CA SER A 193 -16.72 -24.69 -20.69
C SER A 193 -16.43 -23.27 -21.19
N ARG A 194 -15.36 -22.59 -20.73
CA ARG A 194 -15.06 -21.19 -21.08
C ARG A 194 -16.24 -20.22 -20.83
N SER A 195 -16.83 -20.28 -19.65
CA SER A 195 -17.98 -19.47 -19.28
C SER A 195 -17.72 -17.96 -19.44
N PRO A 196 -18.57 -17.23 -20.19
CA PRO A 196 -18.45 -15.78 -20.33
C PRO A 196 -18.70 -15.05 -19.00
N GLU A 197 -19.48 -15.64 -18.09
CA GLU A 197 -19.72 -15.09 -16.75
C GLU A 197 -18.43 -15.03 -15.94
N LEU A 198 -17.65 -16.13 -15.92
CA LEU A 198 -16.38 -16.20 -15.20
C LEU A 198 -15.35 -15.24 -15.79
N ALA A 199 -15.25 -15.17 -17.13
CA ALA A 199 -14.36 -14.23 -17.83
C ALA A 199 -14.68 -12.76 -17.53
N SER A 200 -15.98 -12.41 -17.46
CA SER A 200 -16.43 -11.06 -17.12
C SER A 200 -16.10 -10.69 -15.67
N ALA A 201 -16.27 -11.64 -14.73
CA ALA A 201 -15.97 -11.45 -13.32
C ALA A 201 -14.46 -11.24 -13.09
N TYR A 202 -13.61 -12.02 -13.77
CA TYR A 202 -12.15 -11.85 -13.75
C TYR A 202 -11.70 -10.50 -14.33
N THR A 203 -12.26 -10.10 -15.45
CA THR A 203 -11.94 -8.80 -16.06
C THR A 203 -12.31 -7.64 -15.13
N SER A 204 -13.47 -7.73 -14.48
CA SER A 204 -13.89 -6.76 -13.47
C SER A 204 -12.95 -6.73 -12.26
N LEU A 205 -12.48 -7.88 -11.77
CA LEU A 205 -11.50 -7.97 -10.68
C LEU A 205 -10.16 -7.29 -11.06
N ARG A 206 -9.61 -7.61 -12.23
CA ARG A 206 -8.34 -7.01 -12.70
C ARG A 206 -8.43 -5.51 -12.88
N ASN A 207 -9.50 -5.03 -13.51
CA ASN A 207 -9.71 -3.60 -13.69
C ASN A 207 -9.80 -2.89 -12.34
N ALA A 208 -10.50 -3.48 -11.35
CA ALA A 208 -10.54 -2.93 -10.00
C ALA A 208 -9.15 -2.88 -9.34
N LYS A 209 -8.33 -3.93 -9.47
CA LYS A 209 -6.95 -3.93 -8.97
C LYS A 209 -6.09 -2.85 -9.63
N ALA A 210 -6.14 -2.75 -10.96
CA ALA A 210 -5.38 -1.76 -11.72
C ALA A 210 -5.78 -0.33 -11.33
N TRP A 211 -7.08 -0.04 -11.23
CA TRP A 211 -7.59 1.26 -10.78
C TRP A 211 -7.22 1.57 -9.33
N PHE A 212 -7.27 0.57 -8.44
CA PHE A 212 -6.87 0.75 -7.06
C PHE A 212 -5.37 1.08 -6.95
N PHE A 213 -4.49 0.32 -7.62
CA PHE A 213 -3.06 0.62 -7.64
C PHE A 213 -2.78 2.00 -8.25
N ALA A 214 -3.42 2.32 -9.38
CA ALA A 214 -3.26 3.62 -10.01
C ALA A 214 -3.73 4.75 -9.10
N GLY A 215 -4.93 4.67 -8.53
CA GLY A 215 -5.45 5.68 -7.60
C GLY A 215 -4.52 5.87 -6.41
N LEU A 216 -4.11 4.78 -5.76
CA LEU A 216 -3.24 4.85 -4.59
C LEU A 216 -1.88 5.50 -4.90
N PHE A 217 -1.19 5.02 -5.93
CA PHE A 217 0.17 5.50 -6.24
C PHE A 217 0.18 6.90 -6.88
N LEU A 218 -0.78 7.21 -7.77
CA LEU A 218 -0.86 8.54 -8.38
C LEU A 218 -1.20 9.60 -7.32
N THR A 219 -2.21 9.34 -6.48
CA THR A 219 -2.57 10.25 -5.39
C THR A 219 -1.42 10.39 -4.39
N MET A 220 -0.75 9.30 -4.02
CA MET A 220 0.39 9.35 -3.10
C MET A 220 1.56 10.16 -3.68
N ALA A 221 1.91 9.97 -4.96
CA ALA A 221 2.97 10.73 -5.61
C ALA A 221 2.67 12.24 -5.65
N ILE A 222 1.44 12.60 -6.03
CA ILE A 222 1.00 14.02 -6.09
C ILE A 222 0.97 14.63 -4.68
N ALA A 223 0.34 13.95 -3.72
CA ALA A 223 0.20 14.46 -2.36
C ALA A 223 1.56 14.62 -1.66
N MET A 224 2.46 13.66 -1.83
CA MET A 224 3.82 13.72 -1.31
C MET A 224 4.60 14.86 -1.94
N THR A 225 4.52 15.03 -3.27
CA THR A 225 5.19 16.15 -3.95
C THR A 225 4.63 17.49 -3.47
N GLY A 226 3.31 17.62 -3.34
CA GLY A 226 2.68 18.82 -2.79
C GLY A 226 3.10 19.12 -1.35
N ALA A 227 3.24 18.09 -0.50
CA ALA A 227 3.74 18.24 0.85
C ALA A 227 5.20 18.70 0.87
N MET A 228 6.04 18.21 -0.05
CA MET A 228 7.42 18.66 -0.19
C MET A 228 7.52 20.08 -0.74
N VAL A 229 6.66 20.48 -1.68
CA VAL A 229 6.54 21.88 -2.12
C VAL A 229 6.19 22.77 -0.93
N ALA A 230 5.18 22.37 -0.15
CA ALA A 230 4.77 23.16 1.01
C ALA A 230 5.88 23.24 2.07
N LEU A 231 6.55 22.13 2.39
CA LEU A 231 7.72 22.12 3.27
C LEU A 231 8.85 23.01 2.73
N ALA A 232 9.01 23.00 1.41
CA ALA A 232 10.00 23.83 0.75
C ALA A 232 9.60 25.30 0.72
N TRP A 233 8.35 25.74 0.86
CA TRP A 233 8.00 27.16 0.67
C TRP A 233 7.44 27.85 1.92
N ILE A 234 6.99 27.08 2.90
CA ILE A 234 6.33 27.60 4.09
C ILE A 234 7.33 27.70 5.24
N ASP A 235 7.55 28.92 5.72
CA ASP A 235 8.38 29.18 6.89
C ASP A 235 7.53 29.28 8.17
N GLY A 236 8.16 28.98 9.32
CA GLY A 236 7.57 29.19 10.65
C GLY A 236 6.95 27.95 11.29
N VAL A 237 7.12 27.85 12.62
CA VAL A 237 6.77 26.66 13.41
C VAL A 237 5.28 26.32 13.36
N ALA A 238 4.40 27.32 13.35
CA ALA A 238 2.95 27.11 13.30
C ALA A 238 2.52 26.45 11.98
N ALA A 239 3.06 26.92 10.86
CA ALA A 239 2.73 26.41 9.55
C ALA A 239 3.34 25.02 9.30
N HIS A 240 4.54 24.75 9.81
CA HIS A 240 5.12 23.40 9.87
C HIS A 240 4.28 22.42 10.70
N ARG A 241 3.72 22.87 11.83
CA ARG A 241 2.79 22.06 12.63
C ARG A 241 1.51 21.76 11.85
N ALA A 242 0.96 22.75 11.14
CA ALA A 242 -0.22 22.56 10.29
C ALA A 242 0.06 21.55 9.16
N LEU A 243 1.22 21.64 8.51
CA LEU A 243 1.68 20.64 7.53
C LEU A 243 1.84 19.25 8.14
N GLY A 244 2.38 19.16 9.36
CA GLY A 244 2.45 17.91 10.11
C GLY A 244 1.08 17.28 10.37
N TRP A 245 0.09 18.10 10.76
CA TRP A 245 -1.30 17.64 10.94
C TRP A 245 -1.95 17.22 9.62
N ALA A 246 -1.80 18.01 8.56
CA ALA A 246 -2.31 17.69 7.24
C ALA A 246 -1.69 16.38 6.72
N GLY A 247 -0.39 16.18 6.92
CA GLY A 247 0.31 14.94 6.58
C GLY A 247 -0.18 13.74 7.41
N ALA A 248 -0.39 13.91 8.72
CA ALA A 248 -0.91 12.84 9.57
C ALA A 248 -2.33 12.43 9.20
N ILE A 249 -3.22 13.40 8.93
CA ILE A 249 -4.60 13.15 8.49
C ILE A 249 -4.60 12.50 7.11
N GLY A 250 -3.86 13.08 6.15
CA GLY A 250 -3.75 12.57 4.79
C GLY A 250 -3.19 11.15 4.75
N GLY A 251 -2.12 10.88 5.51
CA GLY A 251 -1.55 9.54 5.64
C GLY A 251 -2.51 8.53 6.26
N SER A 252 -3.28 8.95 7.27
CA SER A 252 -4.30 8.08 7.90
C SER A 252 -5.43 7.76 6.93
N LEU A 253 -5.93 8.75 6.18
CA LEU A 253 -6.96 8.54 5.16
C LEU A 253 -6.45 7.63 4.03
N LEU A 254 -5.19 7.78 3.62
CA LEU A 254 -4.55 6.91 2.64
C LEU A 254 -4.49 5.46 3.16
N GLY A 255 -4.12 5.27 4.43
CA GLY A 255 -4.09 3.94 5.07
C GLY A 255 -5.47 3.29 5.14
N VAL A 256 -6.50 4.04 5.58
CA VAL A 256 -7.89 3.56 5.63
C VAL A 256 -8.41 3.21 4.24
N THR A 257 -8.16 4.07 3.24
CA THR A 257 -8.54 3.83 1.84
C THR A 257 -7.82 2.60 1.28
N GLY A 258 -6.54 2.43 1.62
CA GLY A 258 -5.74 1.27 1.26
C GLY A 258 -6.33 -0.03 1.80
N ALA A 259 -6.68 -0.04 3.09
CA ALA A 259 -7.32 -1.18 3.74
C ALA A 259 -8.71 -1.48 3.15
N ALA A 260 -9.55 -0.47 2.96
CA ALA A 260 -10.88 -0.61 2.38
C ALA A 260 -10.83 -1.14 0.93
N GLY A 261 -9.87 -0.65 0.13
CA GLY A 261 -9.65 -1.12 -1.23
C GLY A 261 -9.13 -2.56 -1.29
N GLY A 262 -8.26 -2.97 -0.34
CA GLY A 262 -7.86 -4.37 -0.18
C GLY A 262 -9.07 -5.28 0.06
N ILE A 263 -9.91 -4.95 1.04
CA ILE A 263 -11.14 -5.69 1.36
C ILE A 263 -12.07 -5.76 0.14
N TYR A 264 -12.20 -4.65 -0.59
CA TYR A 264 -13.02 -4.58 -1.80
C TYR A 264 -12.52 -5.53 -2.91
N ILE A 265 -11.21 -5.59 -3.12
CA ILE A 265 -10.58 -6.52 -4.07
C ILE A 265 -10.78 -7.98 -3.62
N ASP A 266 -10.63 -8.27 -2.33
CA ASP A 266 -10.81 -9.61 -1.78
C ASP A 266 -12.25 -10.10 -1.94
N ARG A 267 -13.26 -9.25 -1.70
CA ARG A 267 -14.67 -9.60 -1.96
C ARG A 267 -14.92 -9.97 -3.42
N ARG A 268 -14.29 -9.27 -4.36
CA ARG A 268 -14.37 -9.60 -5.79
C ARG A 268 -13.68 -10.93 -6.10
N ARG A 269 -12.55 -11.22 -5.46
CA ARG A 269 -11.86 -12.52 -5.58
C ARG A 269 -12.72 -13.67 -5.04
N VAL A 270 -13.40 -13.48 -3.91
CA VAL A 270 -14.35 -14.46 -3.37
C VAL A 270 -15.49 -14.73 -4.37
N ARG A 271 -16.11 -13.69 -4.93
CA ARG A 271 -17.18 -13.86 -5.94
C ARG A 271 -16.73 -14.70 -7.13
N VAL A 272 -15.53 -14.44 -7.61
CA VAL A 272 -14.93 -15.18 -8.73
C VAL A 272 -14.74 -16.67 -8.37
N ASN A 273 -14.19 -16.96 -7.18
CA ASN A 273 -14.05 -18.33 -6.69
C ASN A 273 -15.41 -19.03 -6.52
N THR A 274 -16.45 -18.32 -6.07
CA THR A 274 -17.80 -18.87 -5.94
C THR A 274 -18.38 -19.27 -7.29
N ILE A 275 -18.22 -18.44 -8.33
CA ILE A 275 -18.67 -18.74 -9.69
C ILE A 275 -17.92 -19.97 -10.21
N LEU A 276 -16.60 -20.01 -10.05
CA LEU A 276 -15.77 -21.15 -10.49
C LEU A 276 -16.23 -22.46 -9.83
N ARG A 277 -16.37 -22.48 -8.50
CA ARG A 277 -16.82 -23.67 -7.75
C ARG A 277 -18.23 -24.13 -8.16
N ARG A 278 -19.11 -23.20 -8.56
CA ARG A 278 -20.45 -23.54 -9.06
C ARG A 278 -20.35 -24.22 -10.42
N LEU A 279 -19.59 -23.64 -11.35
CA LEU A 279 -19.39 -24.18 -12.70
C LEU A 279 -18.70 -25.55 -12.68
N GLU A 280 -17.72 -25.74 -11.80
CA GLU A 280 -17.05 -27.04 -11.61
C GLU A 280 -18.03 -28.12 -11.14
N ARG A 281 -18.94 -27.80 -10.20
CA ARG A 281 -19.98 -28.73 -9.75
C ARG A 281 -20.98 -29.06 -10.85
N GLU A 282 -21.45 -28.06 -11.58
CA GLU A 282 -22.37 -28.26 -12.71
C GLU A 282 -21.74 -29.15 -13.79
N HIS A 283 -20.45 -28.96 -14.08
CA HIS A 283 -19.73 -29.81 -15.02
C HIS A 283 -19.60 -31.25 -14.51
N GLN A 284 -19.23 -31.45 -13.24
CA GLN A 284 -19.13 -32.78 -12.63
C GLN A 284 -20.47 -33.53 -12.69
N LEU A 285 -21.58 -32.86 -12.39
CA LEU A 285 -22.93 -33.42 -12.46
C LEU A 285 -23.36 -33.73 -13.90
N ALA A 286 -22.88 -32.98 -14.91
CA ALA A 286 -23.18 -33.25 -16.31
C ALA A 286 -22.36 -34.43 -16.89
N THR A 287 -21.23 -34.77 -16.26
CA THR A 287 -20.33 -35.86 -16.69
C THR A 287 -20.50 -37.17 -15.89
N ALA A 288 -21.29 -37.16 -14.82
CA ALA A 288 -21.60 -38.31 -13.99
C ALA A 288 -22.88 -39.01 -14.47
#